data_AF-A0A964MF00-F1
#
_entry.id   AF-A0A964MF00-F1
#
_cell.length_a   1.000
_cell.length_b   1.000
_cell.length_c   1.000
_cell.angle_alpha   90.00
_cell.angle_beta   90.00
_cell.angle_gamma   90.00
#
_symmetry.space_group_name_H-M   'P 1'
#
loop_
_entity.id
_entity.type
_entity.pdbx_description
1 polymer ?
#
loop_
_entity_poly.entity_id
_entity_poly.type
_entity_poly.pdbx_seq_one_letter_code
_entity_poly.pdbx_strand_id
1 'polypeptide(L)'
;PHKFTAALDYIGQRLEKKQNFADYLAAHAREPASGKLNEQSWLMPPPLKLAEATKANAKPLLVLFEQKDCAACDEMHNEAFTRPEVKELLGRFQIARIDMTSKEAVQTPEGTSLPGRQWARKIGVFYTPSLVFFAEGKEVFRVDGYLRPFHLSSSLDYVASGAYKTQPEFQRFIEARAAARRAGGEKIELMK
;
A
#
# COMPACT_ATOMS: atom_id res chain seq x y z
N PRO A 1 18.35 2.85 -3.03
CA PRO A 1 18.15 2.84 -1.56
C PRO A 1 18.23 1.45 -0.90
N HIS A 2 17.84 0.36 -1.57
CA HIS A 2 17.85 -1.00 -0.99
C HIS A 2 19.24 -1.53 -0.61
N LYS A 3 20.24 -1.31 -1.46
CA LYS A 3 21.64 -1.65 -1.13
C LYS A 3 22.18 -0.82 0.04
N PHE A 4 21.68 0.40 0.23
CA PHE A 4 22.07 1.25 1.35
C PHE A 4 21.46 0.76 2.67
N THR A 5 20.18 0.37 2.68
CA THR A 5 19.56 -0.27 3.86
C THR A 5 20.28 -1.56 4.25
N ALA A 6 20.57 -2.44 3.27
CA ALA A 6 21.35 -3.65 3.54
C ALA A 6 22.77 -3.32 4.07
N ALA A 7 23.41 -2.24 3.58
CA ALA A 7 24.68 -1.77 4.14
C ALA A 7 24.56 -1.29 5.59
N LEU A 8 23.51 -0.54 5.92
CA LEU A 8 23.23 -0.09 7.29
C LEU A 8 22.96 -1.26 8.23
N ASP A 9 22.20 -2.27 7.78
CA ASP A 9 21.92 -3.47 8.58
C ASP A 9 23.19 -4.30 8.83
N TYR A 10 24.04 -4.43 7.81
CA TYR A 10 25.33 -5.12 7.93
C TYR A 10 26.23 -4.52 9.01
N ILE A 11 26.32 -3.18 9.02
CA ILE A 11 27.12 -2.43 10.00
C ILE A 11 26.43 -2.43 11.37
N GLY A 12 25.12 -2.19 11.41
CA GLY A 12 24.33 -2.13 12.64
C GLY A 12 24.38 -3.45 13.42
N GLN A 13 24.42 -4.58 12.71
CA GLN A 13 24.55 -5.92 13.29
C GLN A 13 26.00 -6.38 13.49
N ARG A 14 26.98 -5.52 13.17
CA ARG A 14 28.43 -5.80 13.27
C ARG A 14 28.83 -7.12 12.60
N LEU A 15 28.34 -7.32 11.37
CA LEU A 15 28.54 -8.56 10.62
C LEU A 15 29.90 -8.62 9.91
N GLU A 16 30.72 -7.58 10.00
CA GLU A 16 32.00 -7.44 9.29
C GLU A 16 33.01 -8.53 9.62
N LYS A 17 32.89 -9.10 10.83
CA LYS A 17 33.74 -10.22 11.30
C LYS A 17 33.13 -11.60 11.06
N LYS A 18 31.86 -11.67 10.63
CA LYS A 18 31.11 -12.94 10.51
C LYS A 18 30.94 -13.38 9.07
N GLN A 19 30.81 -12.44 8.13
CA GLN A 19 30.68 -12.74 6.71
C GLN A 19 31.17 -11.55 5.89
N ASN A 20 31.47 -11.78 4.62
CA ASN A 20 31.85 -10.73 3.70
C ASN A 20 30.64 -9.88 3.29
N PHE A 21 30.86 -8.58 3.10
CA PHE A 21 29.81 -7.64 2.75
C PHE A 21 29.18 -7.94 1.39
N ALA A 22 29.97 -8.36 0.40
CA ALA A 22 29.45 -8.66 -0.93
C ALA A 22 28.46 -9.85 -0.90
N ASP A 23 28.79 -10.90 -0.14
CA ASP A 23 27.94 -12.09 0.01
C ASP A 23 26.69 -11.76 0.84
N TYR A 24 26.84 -10.95 1.90
CA TYR A 24 25.70 -10.44 2.65
C TYR A 24 24.76 -9.61 1.77
N LEU A 25 25.32 -8.70 0.98
CA LEU A 25 24.54 -7.84 0.09
C LEU A 25 23.88 -8.67 -1.01
N ALA A 26 24.52 -9.69 -1.56
CA ALA A 26 23.91 -10.58 -2.54
C ALA A 26 22.71 -11.35 -1.95
N ALA A 27 22.78 -11.73 -0.67
CA ALA A 27 21.71 -12.44 0.02
C ALA A 27 20.61 -11.55 0.61
N HIS A 28 20.90 -10.27 0.90
CA HIS A 28 20.02 -9.39 1.68
C HIS A 28 19.67 -8.06 0.99
N ALA A 29 20.31 -7.72 -0.14
CA ALA A 29 19.82 -6.64 -0.97
C ALA A 29 18.45 -7.04 -1.51
N ARG A 30 17.42 -6.27 -1.17
CA ARG A 30 16.10 -6.45 -1.79
C ARG A 30 16.25 -6.41 -3.31
N GLU A 31 15.46 -7.25 -3.96
CA GLU A 31 15.49 -7.35 -5.42
C GLU A 31 15.31 -5.97 -6.06
N PRO A 32 16.02 -5.70 -7.16
CA PRO A 32 15.77 -4.50 -7.94
C PRO A 32 14.32 -4.47 -8.41
N ALA A 33 13.80 -3.26 -8.66
CA ALA A 33 12.46 -3.13 -9.22
C ALA A 33 12.35 -3.90 -10.54
N SER A 34 11.18 -4.47 -10.78
CA SER A 34 10.88 -5.25 -11.98
C SER A 34 10.88 -4.42 -13.27
N GLY A 35 10.80 -3.09 -13.15
CA GLY A 35 10.75 -2.15 -14.28
C GLY A 35 9.40 -2.12 -15.00
N LYS A 36 8.39 -2.79 -14.44
CA LYS A 36 7.02 -2.90 -14.96
C LYS A 36 6.01 -2.64 -13.85
N LEU A 37 4.78 -2.29 -14.22
CA LEU A 37 3.68 -2.22 -13.27
C LEU A 37 3.12 -3.63 -13.01
N ASN A 38 2.67 -3.88 -11.78
CA ASN A 38 2.14 -5.18 -11.38
C ASN A 38 0.68 -5.34 -11.79
N GLU A 39 0.40 -6.24 -12.73
CA GLU A 39 -0.95 -6.54 -13.21
C GLU A 39 -1.74 -7.41 -12.23
N GLN A 40 -3.03 -7.15 -12.09
CA GLN A 40 -3.92 -7.86 -11.18
C GLN A 40 -5.35 -7.88 -11.73
N SER A 41 -6.04 -9.02 -11.61
CA SER A 41 -7.41 -9.18 -12.14
C SER A 41 -8.47 -8.36 -11.41
N TRP A 42 -8.18 -7.90 -10.19
CA TRP A 42 -9.07 -7.09 -9.37
C TRP A 42 -8.90 -5.58 -9.59
N LEU A 43 -7.95 -5.17 -10.44
CA LEU A 43 -7.80 -3.76 -10.80
C LEU A 43 -8.90 -3.32 -11.77
N MET A 44 -9.41 -2.12 -11.55
CA MET A 44 -10.30 -1.45 -12.49
C MET A 44 -9.59 -1.24 -13.83
N PRO A 45 -10.23 -1.60 -14.97
CA PRO A 45 -9.64 -1.37 -16.28
C PRO A 45 -9.70 0.13 -16.65
N PRO A 46 -8.76 0.61 -17.50
CA PRO A 46 -8.86 1.94 -18.08
C PRO A 46 -10.01 2.03 -19.10
N PRO A 47 -10.56 3.23 -19.37
CA PRO A 47 -10.23 4.50 -18.74
C PRO A 47 -10.76 4.58 -17.30
N LEU A 48 -9.94 5.10 -16.37
CA LEU A 48 -10.30 5.17 -14.95
C LEU A 48 -11.32 6.28 -14.69
N LYS A 49 -12.54 5.89 -14.30
CA LYS A 49 -13.65 6.78 -13.93
C LYS A 49 -13.98 6.70 -12.43
N LEU A 50 -13.17 7.37 -11.61
CA LEU A 50 -13.20 7.17 -10.16
C LEU A 50 -14.45 7.77 -9.48
N ALA A 51 -15.06 8.81 -10.06
CA ALA A 51 -16.31 9.39 -9.54
C ALA A 51 -17.48 8.39 -9.58
N GLU A 52 -17.50 7.46 -10.54
CA GLU A 52 -18.53 6.42 -10.60
C GLU A 52 -18.32 5.36 -9.52
N ALA A 53 -17.07 5.09 -9.16
CA ALA A 53 -16.69 4.14 -8.12
C ALA A 53 -17.04 4.62 -6.70
N THR A 54 -17.31 5.91 -6.50
CA THR A 54 -17.55 6.50 -5.18
C THR A 54 -19.02 6.88 -4.92
N LYS A 55 -19.95 6.43 -5.77
CA LYS A 55 -21.40 6.64 -5.60
C LYS A 55 -21.94 6.01 -4.29
N ALA A 56 -23.08 6.52 -3.81
CA ALA A 56 -23.72 6.03 -2.58
C ALA A 56 -23.95 4.51 -2.60
N ASN A 57 -23.69 3.84 -1.47
CA ASN A 57 -23.74 2.38 -1.30
C ASN A 57 -22.75 1.56 -2.15
N ALA A 58 -21.80 2.20 -2.84
CA ALA A 58 -20.70 1.48 -3.47
C ALA A 58 -19.64 1.03 -2.44
N LYS A 59 -18.90 -0.02 -2.78
CA LYS A 59 -17.67 -0.38 -2.05
C LYS A 59 -16.72 0.83 -2.01
N PRO A 60 -15.99 1.07 -0.90
CA PRO A 60 -14.98 2.11 -0.85
C PRO A 60 -13.95 1.94 -1.98
N LEU A 61 -13.41 3.07 -2.44
CA LEU A 61 -12.40 3.11 -3.49
C LEU A 61 -11.01 3.13 -2.85
N LEU A 62 -10.15 2.20 -3.26
CA LEU A 62 -8.72 2.22 -2.98
C LEU A 62 -7.98 2.63 -4.26
N VAL A 63 -7.20 3.70 -4.19
CA VAL A 63 -6.30 4.11 -5.28
C VAL A 63 -4.86 3.82 -4.88
N LEU A 64 -4.23 2.93 -5.64
CA LEU A 64 -2.81 2.61 -5.55
C LEU A 64 -2.04 3.57 -6.45
N PHE A 65 -1.17 4.39 -5.85
CA PHE A 65 -0.23 5.22 -6.58
C PHE A 65 1.13 4.52 -6.65
N GLU A 66 1.57 4.23 -7.86
CA GLU A 66 2.72 3.38 -8.15
C GLU A 66 3.56 3.94 -9.31
N GLN A 67 4.68 3.29 -9.60
CA GLN A 67 5.52 3.55 -10.77
C GLN A 67 6.27 2.27 -11.14
N LYS A 68 6.76 2.20 -12.38
CA LYS A 68 7.48 1.03 -12.92
C LYS A 68 8.78 0.68 -12.16
N ASP A 69 9.52 1.71 -11.73
CA ASP A 69 10.75 1.56 -10.97
C ASP A 69 10.45 1.69 -9.47
N CYS A 70 9.83 0.66 -8.90
CA CYS A 70 9.39 0.61 -7.51
C CYS A 70 9.45 -0.81 -6.92
N ALA A 71 10.60 -1.18 -6.34
CA ALA A 71 10.76 -2.50 -5.72
C ALA A 71 9.80 -2.74 -4.54
N ALA A 72 9.43 -1.68 -3.81
CA ALA A 72 8.43 -1.78 -2.73
C ALA A 72 7.01 -2.06 -3.28
N CYS A 73 6.69 -1.58 -4.49
CA CYS A 73 5.43 -1.91 -5.15
C CYS A 73 5.43 -3.39 -5.57
N ASP A 74 6.56 -3.88 -6.10
CA ASP A 74 6.73 -5.30 -6.43
C ASP A 74 6.59 -6.19 -5.17
N GLU A 75 7.26 -5.82 -4.07
CA GLU A 75 7.16 -6.52 -2.78
C GLU A 75 5.71 -6.55 -2.27
N MET A 76 5.01 -5.41 -2.33
CA MET A 76 3.60 -5.31 -1.92
C MET A 76 2.70 -6.24 -2.75
N HIS A 77 2.88 -6.30 -4.07
CA HIS A 77 2.08 -7.13 -4.95
C HIS A 77 2.38 -8.63 -4.81
N ASN A 78 3.66 -9.00 -4.71
CA ASN A 78 4.09 -10.40 -4.72
C ASN A 78 3.97 -11.06 -3.35
N GLU A 79 4.10 -10.30 -2.26
CA GLU A 79 4.09 -10.85 -0.90
C GLU A 79 2.87 -10.44 -0.10
N ALA A 80 2.55 -9.14 -0.06
CA ALA A 80 1.51 -8.66 0.85
C ALA A 80 0.11 -8.95 0.30
N PHE A 81 -0.14 -8.62 -0.97
CA PHE A 81 -1.42 -8.86 -1.64
C PHE A 81 -1.68 -10.34 -1.95
N THR A 82 -0.68 -11.22 -1.84
CA THR A 82 -0.88 -12.66 -2.02
C THR A 82 -1.45 -13.35 -0.78
N ARG A 83 -1.35 -12.72 0.40
CA ARG A 83 -1.82 -13.24 1.68
C ARG A 83 -3.35 -13.37 1.72
N PRO A 84 -3.91 -14.49 2.22
CA PRO A 84 -5.36 -14.72 2.22
C PRO A 84 -6.18 -13.60 2.86
N GLU A 85 -5.79 -13.14 4.06
CA GLU A 85 -6.48 -12.05 4.76
C GLU A 85 -6.49 -10.76 3.93
N VAL A 86 -5.37 -10.42 3.29
CA VAL A 86 -5.26 -9.20 2.49
C VAL A 86 -6.11 -9.32 1.23
N LYS A 87 -6.12 -10.48 0.56
CA LYS A 87 -7.01 -10.74 -0.60
C LYS A 87 -8.48 -10.58 -0.25
N GLU A 88 -8.91 -11.12 0.88
CA GLU A 88 -10.29 -11.00 1.35
C GLU A 88 -10.66 -9.53 1.57
N LEU A 89 -9.78 -8.79 2.25
CA LEU A 89 -9.97 -7.36 2.50
C LEU A 89 -9.96 -6.54 1.22
N LEU A 90 -9.04 -6.79 0.28
CA LEU A 90 -9.01 -6.14 -1.04
C LEU A 90 -10.33 -6.36 -1.80
N GLY A 91 -10.95 -7.54 -1.67
CA GLY A 91 -12.26 -7.84 -2.25
C GLY A 91 -13.40 -6.93 -1.76
N ARG A 92 -13.20 -6.18 -0.67
CA ARG A 92 -14.14 -5.18 -0.14
C ARG A 92 -13.98 -3.79 -0.76
N PHE A 93 -13.05 -3.61 -1.69
CA PHE A 93 -12.79 -2.34 -2.37
C PHE A 93 -13.09 -2.43 -3.87
N GLN A 94 -13.33 -1.26 -4.46
CA GLN A 94 -13.01 -1.03 -5.87
C GLN A 94 -11.58 -0.50 -5.91
N ILE A 95 -10.71 -1.07 -6.76
CA ILE A 95 -9.29 -0.75 -6.70
C ILE A 95 -8.79 -0.23 -8.05
N ALA A 96 -8.25 0.97 -8.04
CA ALA A 96 -7.62 1.59 -9.20
C ALA A 96 -6.11 1.73 -8.98
N ARG A 97 -5.32 1.58 -10.04
CA ARG A 97 -3.87 1.83 -10.02
C ARG A 97 -3.55 3.01 -10.89
N ILE A 98 -2.75 3.95 -10.37
CA ILE A 98 -2.27 5.11 -11.09
C ILE A 98 -0.76 5.08 -11.14
N ASP A 99 -0.22 5.07 -12.36
CA ASP A 99 1.19 5.29 -12.62
C ASP A 99 1.52 6.78 -12.50
N MET A 100 2.29 7.14 -11.48
CA MET A 100 2.72 8.51 -11.19
C MET A 100 3.71 9.07 -12.22
N THR A 101 4.18 8.26 -13.16
CA THR A 101 5.03 8.68 -14.28
C THR A 101 4.24 8.87 -15.57
N SER A 102 3.03 8.30 -15.66
CA SER A 102 2.21 8.31 -16.86
C SER A 102 1.55 9.67 -17.13
N LYS A 103 1.32 9.96 -18.42
CA LYS A 103 0.54 11.13 -18.90
C LYS A 103 -0.94 10.80 -19.11
N GLU A 104 -1.34 9.55 -18.92
CA GLU A 104 -2.72 9.10 -19.09
C GLU A 104 -3.67 9.86 -18.16
N ALA A 105 -4.78 10.31 -18.72
CA ALA A 105 -5.81 11.02 -18.00
C ALA A 105 -6.64 10.04 -17.17
N VAL A 106 -6.97 10.46 -15.95
CA VAL A 106 -7.90 9.78 -15.04
C VAL A 106 -8.99 10.76 -14.66
N GLN A 107 -10.23 10.28 -14.52
CA GLN A 107 -11.28 11.08 -13.87
C GLN A 107 -11.21 10.83 -12.36
N THR A 108 -10.96 11.89 -11.60
CA THR A 108 -10.84 11.83 -10.13
C THR A 108 -12.18 11.51 -9.46
N PRO A 109 -12.19 11.16 -8.16
CA PRO A 109 -13.42 11.01 -7.40
C PRO A 109 -14.33 12.25 -7.45
N GLU A 110 -13.77 13.45 -7.61
CA GLU A 110 -14.51 14.71 -7.76
C GLU A 110 -15.00 14.97 -9.21
N GLY A 111 -14.74 14.05 -10.13
CA GLY A 111 -15.19 14.12 -11.53
C GLY A 111 -14.30 14.93 -12.48
N THR A 112 -13.19 15.49 -12.00
CA THR A 112 -12.24 16.23 -12.84
C THR A 112 -11.36 15.26 -13.63
N SER A 113 -11.13 15.52 -14.93
CA SER A 113 -10.20 14.72 -15.73
C SER A 113 -8.84 15.42 -15.84
N LEU A 114 -7.76 14.73 -15.44
CA LEU A 114 -6.39 15.21 -15.54
C LEU A 114 -5.39 14.03 -15.54
N PRO A 115 -4.14 14.23 -15.99
CA PRO A 115 -3.11 13.19 -15.91
C PRO A 115 -2.95 12.65 -14.49
N GLY A 116 -2.87 11.33 -14.31
CA GLY A 116 -2.73 10.69 -12.99
C GLY A 116 -1.57 11.26 -12.16
N ARG A 117 -0.43 11.53 -12.81
CA ARG A 117 0.73 12.20 -12.19
C ARG A 117 0.44 13.60 -11.63
N GLN A 118 -0.44 14.36 -12.29
CA GLN A 118 -0.82 15.70 -11.83
C GLN A 118 -1.82 15.61 -10.69
N TRP A 119 -2.73 14.64 -10.75
CA TRP A 119 -3.64 14.37 -9.65
C TRP A 119 -2.89 13.97 -8.38
N ALA A 120 -1.95 13.03 -8.46
CA ALA A 120 -1.11 12.62 -7.33
C ALA A 120 -0.46 13.83 -6.65
N ARG A 121 0.17 14.73 -7.41
CA ARG A 121 0.76 15.98 -6.90
C ARG A 121 -0.28 16.89 -6.25
N LYS A 122 -1.47 17.03 -6.86
CA LYS A 122 -2.56 17.88 -6.35
C LYS A 122 -3.05 17.41 -4.98
N ILE A 123 -3.09 16.10 -4.74
CA ILE A 123 -3.51 15.51 -3.44
C ILE A 123 -2.32 15.22 -2.50
N GLY A 124 -1.12 15.69 -2.83
CA GLY A 124 0.07 15.57 -1.99
C GLY A 124 0.68 14.18 -1.91
N VAL A 125 0.47 13.32 -2.92
CA VAL A 125 1.12 12.00 -3.02
C VAL A 125 2.44 12.15 -3.77
N PHE A 126 3.53 11.87 -3.08
CA PHE A 126 4.91 12.04 -3.57
C PHE A 126 5.76 10.77 -3.54
N TYR A 127 5.27 9.71 -2.92
CA TYR A 127 6.01 8.46 -2.71
C TYR A 127 5.23 7.28 -3.28
N THR A 128 5.94 6.19 -3.56
CA THR A 128 5.34 4.94 -4.03
C THR A 128 5.87 3.76 -3.20
N PRO A 129 5.04 2.75 -2.89
CA PRO A 129 3.59 2.75 -3.10
C PRO A 129 2.88 3.71 -2.12
N SER A 130 1.84 4.39 -2.56
CA SER A 130 0.88 5.07 -1.67
C SER A 130 -0.52 4.52 -1.88
N LEU A 131 -1.22 4.24 -0.79
CA LEU A 131 -2.60 3.72 -0.79
C LEU A 131 -3.51 4.82 -0.28
N VAL A 132 -4.37 5.36 -1.14
CA VAL A 132 -5.32 6.41 -0.78
C VAL A 132 -6.74 5.86 -0.82
N PHE A 133 -7.44 5.98 0.29
CA PHE A 133 -8.75 5.41 0.49
C PHE A 133 -9.81 6.49 0.42
N PHE A 134 -10.82 6.24 -0.40
CA PHE A 134 -11.96 7.12 -0.61
C PHE A 134 -13.26 6.42 -0.24
N ALA A 135 -14.14 7.14 0.46
CA ALA A 135 -15.51 6.75 0.71
C ALA A 135 -16.42 7.96 0.50
N GLU A 136 -17.59 7.75 -0.09
CA GLU A 136 -18.57 8.84 -0.34
C GLU A 136 -17.96 10.03 -1.10
N GLY A 137 -17.03 9.74 -2.02
CA GLY A 137 -16.35 10.72 -2.87
C GLY A 137 -15.24 11.53 -2.17
N LYS A 138 -14.93 11.23 -0.90
CA LYS A 138 -13.92 11.94 -0.11
C LYS A 138 -12.81 11.01 0.30
N GLU A 139 -11.61 11.54 0.39
CA GLU A 139 -10.51 10.83 1.04
C GLU A 139 -10.79 10.66 2.53
N VAL A 140 -10.65 9.44 3.04
CA VAL A 140 -10.93 9.10 4.45
C VAL A 140 -9.71 8.56 5.19
N PHE A 141 -8.74 8.03 4.46
CA PHE A 141 -7.52 7.50 5.02
C PHE A 141 -6.44 7.41 3.94
N ARG A 142 -5.18 7.47 4.32
CA ARG A 142 -4.06 7.21 3.41
C ARG A 142 -2.89 6.56 4.12
N VAL A 143 -2.10 5.84 3.34
CA VAL A 143 -0.83 5.25 3.74
C VAL A 143 0.21 5.64 2.69
N ASP A 144 1.26 6.33 3.14
CA ASP A 144 2.39 6.70 2.28
C ASP A 144 3.57 5.74 2.54
N GLY A 145 3.71 4.74 1.69
CA GLY A 145 4.76 3.74 1.75
C GLY A 145 4.25 2.32 1.95
N TYR A 146 5.16 1.35 1.76
CA TYR A 146 4.89 -0.05 2.02
C TYR A 146 4.79 -0.32 3.53
N LEU A 147 3.69 -0.93 3.95
CA LEU A 147 3.46 -1.37 5.32
C LEU A 147 3.66 -2.88 5.45
N ARG A 148 4.14 -3.30 6.62
CA ARG A 148 4.15 -4.72 6.98
C ARG A 148 2.75 -5.32 6.89
N PRO A 149 2.63 -6.65 6.64
CA PRO A 149 1.35 -7.31 6.40
C PRO A 149 0.23 -6.98 7.40
N PHE A 150 0.53 -6.99 8.70
CA PHE A 150 -0.48 -6.68 9.73
C PHE A 150 -0.97 -5.22 9.67
N HIS A 151 -0.07 -4.28 9.39
CA HIS A 151 -0.44 -2.86 9.28
C HIS A 151 -1.20 -2.62 7.98
N LEU A 152 -0.80 -3.26 6.88
CA LEU A 152 -1.54 -3.21 5.63
C LEU A 152 -2.96 -3.78 5.80
N SER A 153 -3.12 -4.96 6.40
CA SER A 153 -4.44 -5.54 6.62
C SER A 153 -5.28 -4.72 7.59
N SER A 154 -4.66 -4.11 8.60
CA SER A 154 -5.33 -3.18 9.50
C SER A 154 -5.80 -1.91 8.77
N SER A 155 -4.98 -1.33 7.89
CA SER A 155 -5.37 -0.17 7.06
C SER A 155 -6.56 -0.48 6.16
N LEU A 156 -6.55 -1.65 5.52
CA LEU A 156 -7.67 -2.11 4.70
C LEU A 156 -8.93 -2.31 5.54
N ASP A 157 -8.83 -3.01 6.67
CA ASP A 157 -9.99 -3.28 7.53
C ASP A 157 -10.54 -1.99 8.17
N TYR A 158 -9.69 -1.06 8.56
CA TYR A 158 -10.08 0.22 9.14
C TYR A 158 -11.05 1.00 8.26
N VAL A 159 -10.80 1.00 6.95
CA VAL A 159 -11.69 1.63 5.97
C VAL A 159 -12.87 0.72 5.63
N ALA A 160 -12.62 -0.56 5.36
CA ALA A 160 -13.66 -1.49 4.90
C ALA A 160 -14.75 -1.76 5.94
N SER A 161 -14.40 -1.73 7.23
CA SER A 161 -15.34 -1.86 8.35
C SER A 161 -16.06 -0.56 8.68
N GLY A 162 -15.61 0.58 8.12
CA GLY A 162 -16.11 1.89 8.50
C GLY A 162 -15.60 2.40 9.86
N ALA A 163 -14.63 1.73 10.49
CA ALA A 163 -14.12 2.09 11.81
C ALA A 163 -13.61 3.55 11.89
N TYR A 164 -13.09 4.08 10.79
CA TYR A 164 -12.65 5.48 10.68
C TYR A 164 -13.74 6.51 11.02
N LYS A 165 -15.03 6.14 10.95
CA LYS A 165 -16.16 7.01 11.30
C LYS A 165 -16.32 7.21 12.80
N THR A 166 -15.94 6.22 13.61
CA THR A 166 -16.15 6.21 15.07
C THR A 166 -14.85 6.20 15.87
N GLN A 167 -13.75 5.75 15.26
CA GLN A 167 -12.42 5.73 15.85
C GLN A 167 -11.47 6.46 14.89
N PRO A 168 -11.30 7.79 14.99
CA PRO A 168 -10.43 8.54 14.08
C PRO A 168 -8.94 8.27 14.33
N GLU A 169 -8.55 7.77 15.51
CA GLU A 169 -7.15 7.46 15.82
C GLU A 169 -6.77 6.05 15.34
N PHE A 170 -6.17 5.98 14.15
CA PHE A 170 -5.77 4.71 13.53
C PHE A 170 -4.87 3.84 14.43
N GLN A 171 -3.97 4.45 15.22
CA GLN A 171 -3.12 3.70 16.16
C GLN A 171 -3.94 2.95 17.22
N ARG A 172 -5.00 3.57 17.77
CA ARG A 172 -5.89 2.91 18.72
C ARG A 172 -6.65 1.76 18.07
N PHE A 173 -7.04 1.90 16.80
CA PHE A 173 -7.64 0.81 16.04
C PHE A 173 -6.69 -0.37 15.87
N ILE A 174 -5.44 -0.12 15.48
CA ILE A 174 -4.38 -1.15 15.38
C ILE A 174 -4.18 -1.87 16.72
N GLU A 175 -4.06 -1.12 17.82
CA GLU A 175 -3.85 -1.67 19.15
C GLU A 175 -5.01 -2.58 19.57
N ALA A 176 -6.26 -2.13 19.39
CA ALA A 176 -7.45 -2.90 19.69
C ALA A 176 -7.53 -4.18 18.84
N ARG A 177 -7.29 -4.09 17.52
CA ARG A 177 -7.25 -5.24 16.61
C ARG A 177 -6.16 -6.23 17.01
N ALA A 178 -4.97 -5.74 17.37
CA ALA A 178 -3.86 -6.59 17.81
C ALA A 178 -4.16 -7.29 19.13
N ALA A 179 -4.78 -6.59 20.09
CA ALA A 179 -5.21 -7.17 21.36
C ALA A 179 -6.24 -8.30 21.15
N ALA A 180 -7.24 -8.07 20.31
CA ALA A 180 -8.26 -9.07 19.98
C ALA A 180 -7.65 -10.33 19.35
N ARG A 181 -6.72 -10.18 18.41
CA ARG A 181 -6.03 -11.31 17.77
C ARG A 181 -5.12 -12.09 18.70
N ARG A 182 -4.39 -11.39 19.58
CA ARG A 182 -3.58 -12.05 20.61
C ARG A 182 -4.44 -12.85 21.58
N ALA A 183 -5.61 -12.32 21.97
CA ALA A 183 -6.58 -13.06 22.77
C ALA A 183 -7.11 -14.31 22.05
N GLY A 184 -7.21 -14.27 20.71
CA GLY A 184 -7.50 -15.41 19.84
C GLY A 184 -6.33 -16.37 19.60
N GLY A 185 -5.16 -16.14 20.19
CA GLY A 185 -3.98 -17.01 20.08
C GLY A 185 -3.00 -16.69 18.95
N GLU A 186 -3.23 -15.62 18.18
CA GLU A 186 -2.31 -15.20 17.12
C GLU A 186 -1.07 -14.46 17.68
N LYS A 187 0.11 -14.78 17.15
CA LYS A 187 1.33 -14.00 17.41
C LYS A 187 1.38 -12.78 16.49
N ILE A 188 1.09 -11.61 17.05
CA ILE A 188 1.14 -10.33 16.31
C ILE A 188 2.38 -9.52 16.71
N GLU A 189 3.28 -9.31 15.76
CA GLU A 189 4.41 -8.40 15.89
C GLU A 189 4.07 -7.02 15.33
N LEU A 190 3.98 -6.01 16.21
CA LEU A 190 3.65 -4.63 15.85
C LEU A 190 4.88 -3.79 15.49
N MET A 191 6.08 -4.18 15.93
CA MET A 191 7.25 -3.30 15.94
C MET A 191 8.51 -3.90 15.30
N LYS A 192 8.49 -5.17 14.85
CA LYS A 192 9.61 -5.80 14.13
C LYS A 192 9.26 -6.13 12.68
#